data_AF-A0A2E0KPR1-F1
#
_entry.id   AF-A0A2E0KPR1-F1
#
_cell.length_a   1.000
_cell.length_b   1.000
_cell.length_c   1.000
_cell.angle_alpha   90.00
_cell.angle_beta   90.00
_cell.angle_gamma   90.00
#
_symmetry.space_group_name_H-M   'P 1'
#
loop_
_entity.id
_entity.type
_entity.pdbx_description
1 polymer ?
#
loop_
_entity_poly.entity_id
_entity_poly.type
_entity_poly.pdbx_seq_one_letter_code
_entity_poly.pdbx_strand_id
1 'polypeptide(L)'
;MKKQLLPDNVFELLFGVGAGVVIIGALLKIINGSLIFSANTWLIVGLSVEAGIFALSGIQGFLLGKKDEEEDAVSTIAVETAALQKAVDGTVKGLNELNSNISNASKATATIKVPVDMEKNANDFNKGLSSASSNIQEVAKVLHNLKETVDAFETVNMPEGLGDEFQKMKNTVKELNAKYEAMLGAMNK
;
A
#
# COMPACT_ATOMS: atom_id res chain seq x y z
N MET A 1 39.69 17.16 43.88
CA MET A 1 40.59 16.05 43.50
C MET A 1 39.76 14.78 43.43
N LYS A 2 39.49 14.27 42.21
CA LYS A 2 38.72 13.04 41.99
C LYS A 2 39.46 11.88 42.67
N LYS A 3 38.92 11.34 43.76
CA LYS A 3 39.48 10.15 44.43
C LYS A 3 38.99 8.89 43.71
N GLN A 4 39.42 8.68 42.48
CA GLN A 4 39.29 7.36 41.84
C GLN A 4 40.39 6.44 42.39
N LEU A 5 40.05 5.18 42.70
CA LEU A 5 40.99 4.19 43.24
C LEU A 5 41.94 3.64 42.16
N LEU A 6 41.50 3.61 40.90
CA LEU A 6 42.28 3.23 39.72
C LEU A 6 41.85 4.10 38.53
N PRO A 7 42.74 4.38 37.55
CA PRO A 7 42.38 5.10 36.32
C PRO A 7 41.45 4.28 35.42
N ASP A 8 40.49 4.92 34.75
CA ASP A 8 39.44 4.25 33.94
C ASP A 8 39.99 3.29 32.87
N ASN A 9 41.08 3.66 32.20
CA ASN A 9 41.73 2.82 31.19
C ASN A 9 42.31 1.51 31.76
N VAL A 10 42.72 1.52 33.03
CA VAL A 10 43.23 0.32 33.72
C VAL A 10 42.06 -0.56 34.14
N PHE A 11 40.92 0.04 34.50
CA PHE A 11 39.72 -0.67 34.89
C PHE A 11 39.08 -1.43 33.72
N GLU A 12 38.95 -0.78 32.57
CA GLU A 12 38.42 -1.40 31.35
C GLU A 12 39.34 -2.53 30.85
N LEU A 13 40.66 -2.35 30.95
CA LEU A 13 41.62 -3.40 30.62
C LEU A 13 41.51 -4.60 31.56
N LEU A 14 41.32 -4.39 32.87
CA LEU A 14 41.14 -5.47 33.84
C LEU A 14 39.83 -6.25 33.60
N PHE A 15 38.75 -5.56 33.22
CA PHE A 15 37.51 -6.21 32.79
C PHE A 15 37.71 -7.07 31.54
N GLY A 16 38.35 -6.51 30.51
CA GLY A 16 38.61 -7.24 29.26
C GLY A 16 39.51 -8.46 29.47
N VAL A 17 40.59 -8.31 30.24
CA VAL A 17 41.52 -9.40 30.55
C VAL A 17 40.86 -10.45 31.45
N GLY A 18 40.12 -10.03 32.48
CA GLY A 18 39.38 -10.93 33.38
C GLY A 18 38.35 -11.78 32.63
N ALA A 19 37.52 -11.14 31.79
CA ALA A 19 36.52 -11.82 30.96
C ALA A 19 37.19 -12.79 29.97
N GLY A 20 38.32 -12.41 29.38
CA GLY A 20 39.09 -13.28 28.49
C GLY A 20 39.54 -14.58 29.17
N VAL A 21 40.05 -14.48 30.40
CA VAL A 21 40.47 -15.64 31.19
C VAL A 21 39.30 -16.57 31.51
N VAL A 22 38.13 -16.03 31.85
CA VAL A 22 36.90 -16.81 32.13
C VAL A 22 36.38 -17.52 30.90
N ILE A 23 36.32 -16.84 29.76
CA ILE A 23 35.85 -17.41 28.49
C ILE A 23 36.77 -18.55 28.05
N ILE A 24 38.09 -18.40 28.18
CA ILE A 24 39.06 -19.46 27.89
C ILE A 24 38.84 -20.66 28.82
N GLY A 25 38.66 -20.44 30.13
CA GLY A 25 38.38 -21.51 31.09
C GLY A 25 37.09 -22.27 30.77
N ALA A 26 36.01 -21.55 30.45
CA ALA A 26 34.73 -22.12 30.08
C ALA A 26 34.82 -22.93 28.77
N LEU A 27 35.52 -22.40 27.76
CA LEU A 27 35.78 -23.10 26.51
C LEU A 27 36.51 -24.42 26.75
N LEU A 28 37.61 -24.38 27.52
CA LEU A 28 38.39 -25.59 27.86
C LEU A 28 37.55 -26.63 28.61
N LYS A 29 36.65 -26.18 29.48
CA LYS A 29 35.75 -27.05 30.24
C LYS A 29 34.75 -27.78 29.34
N ILE A 30 34.24 -27.10 28.31
CA ILE A 30 33.27 -27.67 27.35
C ILE A 30 33.95 -28.68 26.41
N ILE A 31 35.13 -28.35 25.87
CA ILE A 31 35.85 -29.23 24.93
C ILE A 31 36.65 -30.35 25.64
N ASN A 32 36.57 -30.40 26.98
CA ASN A 32 37.36 -31.29 27.83
C ASN A 32 38.87 -31.20 27.56
N GLY A 33 39.34 -29.99 27.26
CA GLY A 33 40.72 -29.69 26.90
C GLY A 33 41.51 -29.14 28.08
N SER A 34 42.84 -29.29 28.03
CA SER A 34 43.76 -28.66 28.98
C SER A 34 44.86 -27.96 28.19
N LEU A 35 45.13 -26.69 28.54
CA LEU A 35 46.34 -25.99 28.10
C LEU A 35 47.45 -26.24 29.12
N ILE A 36 48.10 -25.18 29.59
CA ILE A 36 49.15 -25.20 30.63
C ILE A 36 48.58 -25.67 31.99
N PHE A 37 47.30 -25.41 32.24
CA PHE A 37 46.57 -25.81 33.45
C PHE A 37 45.24 -26.45 33.09
N SER A 38 44.64 -27.14 34.07
CA SER A 38 43.32 -27.76 33.90
C SER A 38 42.23 -26.71 33.66
N ALA A 39 41.17 -27.09 32.94
CA ALA A 39 40.02 -26.22 32.69
C ALA A 39 39.38 -25.68 33.98
N ASN A 40 39.34 -26.50 35.04
CA ASN A 40 38.84 -26.08 36.34
C ASN A 40 39.71 -24.99 36.97
N THR A 41 41.03 -25.08 36.81
CA THR A 41 41.97 -24.07 37.32
C THR A 41 41.76 -22.74 36.60
N TRP A 42 41.61 -22.76 35.27
CA TRP A 42 41.31 -21.55 34.49
C TRP A 42 39.98 -20.92 34.88
N LEU A 43 38.93 -21.72 35.10
CA LEU A 43 37.63 -21.25 35.56
C LEU A 43 37.69 -20.65 36.97
N ILE A 44 38.36 -21.32 37.92
CA ILE A 44 38.48 -20.82 39.30
C ILE A 44 39.22 -19.49 39.32
N VAL A 45 40.33 -19.39 38.59
CA VAL A 45 41.11 -18.14 38.51
C VAL A 45 40.29 -17.04 37.85
N GLY A 46 39.67 -17.31 36.71
CA GLY A 46 38.85 -16.32 36.01
C GLY A 46 37.68 -15.82 36.86
N LEU A 47 36.90 -16.72 37.45
CA LEU A 47 35.74 -16.36 38.29
C LEU A 47 36.16 -15.63 39.57
N SER A 48 37.33 -15.96 40.13
CA SER A 48 37.86 -15.24 41.30
C SER A 48 38.28 -13.81 40.93
N VAL A 49 38.85 -13.61 39.74
CA VAL A 49 39.19 -12.29 39.22
C VAL A 49 37.92 -11.47 38.96
N GLU A 50 36.91 -12.05 38.32
CA GLU A 50 35.62 -11.37 38.10
C GLU A 50 34.91 -11.01 39.42
N ALA A 51 34.91 -11.92 40.41
CA ALA A 51 34.35 -11.65 41.72
C ALA A 51 35.06 -10.47 42.42
N GLY A 52 36.39 -10.40 42.31
CA GLY A 52 37.18 -9.29 42.84
C GLY A 52 36.86 -7.95 42.14
N ILE A 53 36.78 -7.96 40.81
CA ILE A 53 36.43 -6.78 40.01
C ILE A 53 35.01 -6.30 40.36
N PHE A 54 34.03 -7.19 40.46
CA PHE A 54 32.66 -6.82 40.84
C PHE A 54 32.53 -6.31 42.27
N ALA A 55 33.31 -6.86 43.21
CA ALA A 55 33.34 -6.34 44.57
C ALA A 55 33.93 -4.92 44.61
N LEU A 56 35.03 -4.68 43.89
CA LEU A 56 35.65 -3.36 43.81
C LEU A 56 34.74 -2.35 43.08
N SER A 57 34.08 -2.75 41.99
CA SER A 57 33.12 -1.91 41.27
C SER A 57 31.90 -1.59 42.14
N GLY A 58 31.40 -2.55 42.91
CA GLY A 58 30.29 -2.38 43.83
C GLY A 58 30.63 -1.44 44.99
N ILE A 59 31.83 -1.58 45.57
CA ILE A 59 32.31 -0.69 46.64
C ILE A 59 32.57 0.73 46.09
N GLN A 60 33.17 0.85 44.91
CA GLN A 60 33.37 2.13 44.24
C GLN A 60 32.03 2.80 43.92
N GLY A 61 31.05 2.09 43.34
CA GLY A 61 29.71 2.60 43.09
C GLY A 61 28.97 3.01 44.37
N PHE A 62 29.11 2.24 45.45
CA PHE A 62 28.48 2.55 46.74
C PHE A 62 29.11 3.75 47.46
N LEU A 63 30.45 3.88 47.43
CA LEU A 63 31.18 4.93 48.15
C LEU A 63 31.37 6.23 47.35
N LEU A 64 31.52 6.15 46.02
CA LEU A 64 31.65 7.32 45.13
C LEU A 64 30.33 7.76 44.49
N GLY A 65 29.22 7.01 44.68
CA GLY A 65 27.88 7.31 44.14
C GLY A 65 27.18 8.56 44.69
N LYS A 66 27.94 9.57 45.14
CA LYS A 66 27.49 10.94 45.36
C LYS A 66 28.72 11.85 45.25
N LYS A 67 29.00 12.41 44.06
CA LYS A 67 29.05 13.89 43.95
C LYS A 67 29.23 14.53 42.58
N ASP A 68 29.94 13.99 41.59
CA ASP A 68 30.39 14.90 40.50
C ASP A 68 30.25 14.40 39.04
N GLU A 69 29.65 13.23 38.75
CA GLU A 69 29.46 12.73 37.37
C GLU A 69 28.02 12.30 37.01
N GLU A 70 27.09 12.34 37.97
CA GLU A 70 25.67 12.01 37.71
C GLU A 70 24.91 13.13 36.98
N GLU A 71 25.35 14.39 37.02
CA GLU A 71 24.58 15.48 36.40
C GLU A 71 24.59 15.45 34.86
N ASP A 72 25.68 15.01 34.23
CA ASP A 72 25.80 14.95 32.76
C ASP A 72 25.22 13.65 32.17
N ALA A 73 25.41 12.52 32.84
CA ALA A 73 24.89 11.23 32.37
C ALA A 73 23.38 11.08 32.64
N VAL A 74 22.88 11.53 33.80
CA VAL A 74 21.44 11.48 34.11
C VAL A 74 20.67 12.50 33.27
N SER A 75 21.24 13.68 32.98
CA SER A 75 20.63 14.63 32.05
C SER A 75 20.60 14.08 30.62
N THR A 76 21.66 13.41 30.16
CA THR A 76 21.69 12.77 28.83
C THR A 76 20.67 11.63 28.73
N ILE A 77 20.59 10.73 29.71
CA ILE A 77 19.60 9.64 29.74
C ILE A 77 18.17 10.20 29.84
N ALA A 78 17.94 11.27 30.62
CA ALA A 78 16.64 11.92 30.69
C ALA A 78 16.24 12.59 29.36
N VAL A 79 17.19 13.20 28.66
CA VAL A 79 16.97 13.79 27.33
C VAL A 79 16.68 12.72 26.29
N GLU A 80 17.43 11.61 26.28
CA GLU A 80 17.20 10.48 25.37
C GLU A 80 15.85 9.78 25.67
N THR A 81 15.50 9.62 26.94
CA THR A 81 14.21 9.04 27.36
C THR A 81 13.05 9.96 26.96
N ALA A 82 13.19 11.28 27.12
CA ALA A 82 12.18 12.24 26.67
C ALA A 82 12.05 12.27 25.13
N ALA A 83 13.14 12.11 24.40
CA ALA A 83 13.13 12.01 22.94
C ALA A 83 12.41 10.71 22.47
N LEU A 84 12.67 9.58 23.14
CA LEU A 84 11.97 8.32 22.90
C LEU A 84 10.48 8.42 23.24
N GLN A 85 10.14 9.01 24.39
CA GLN A 85 8.75 9.26 24.78
C GLN A 85 8.02 10.09 23.72
N LYS A 86 8.66 11.16 23.22
CA LYS A 86 8.11 12.02 22.17
C LYS A 86 7.96 11.29 20.83
N ALA A 87 8.91 10.43 20.47
CA ALA A 87 8.85 9.61 19.26
C ALA A 87 7.73 8.56 19.35
N VAL A 88 7.56 7.93 20.51
CA VAL A 88 6.47 6.99 20.80
C VAL A 88 5.12 7.70 20.77
N ASP A 89 4.98 8.84 21.45
CA ASP A 89 3.76 9.64 21.44
C ASP A 89 3.40 10.11 20.02
N GLY A 90 4.41 10.50 19.22
CA GLY A 90 4.25 10.84 17.81
C GLY A 90 3.76 9.64 16.99
N THR A 91 4.31 8.45 17.24
CA THR A 91 3.91 7.20 16.59
C THR A 91 2.48 6.80 16.96
N VAL A 92 2.10 6.91 18.24
CA VAL A 92 0.75 6.64 18.73
C VAL A 92 -0.26 7.61 18.13
N LYS A 93 0.08 8.91 18.05
CA LYS A 93 -0.75 9.91 17.36
C LYS A 93 -0.92 9.58 15.88
N GLY A 94 0.18 9.27 15.18
CA GLY A 94 0.14 8.86 13.78
C GLY A 94 -0.70 7.60 13.54
N LEU A 95 -0.62 6.60 14.41
CA LEU A 95 -1.44 5.39 14.36
C LEU A 95 -2.92 5.69 14.58
N ASN A 96 -3.26 6.57 15.53
CA ASN A 96 -4.64 6.98 15.76
C ASN A 96 -5.22 7.76 14.58
N GLU A 97 -4.44 8.65 13.98
CA GLU A 97 -4.83 9.38 12.76
C GLU A 97 -5.02 8.43 11.59
N LEU A 98 -4.11 7.48 11.39
CA LEU A 98 -4.23 6.46 10.36
C LEU A 98 -5.48 5.59 10.57
N ASN A 99 -5.74 5.17 11.80
CA ASN A 99 -6.94 4.39 12.13
C ASN A 99 -8.23 5.18 11.87
N SER A 100 -8.25 6.47 12.22
CA SER A 100 -9.37 7.37 11.91
C SER A 100 -9.56 7.50 10.39
N ASN A 101 -8.48 7.69 9.64
CA ASN A 101 -8.52 7.80 8.18
C ASN A 101 -8.98 6.51 7.51
N ILE A 102 -8.53 5.34 7.96
CA ILE A 102 -9.00 4.04 7.47
C ILE A 102 -10.47 3.83 7.80
N SER A 103 -10.91 4.18 9.00
CA SER A 103 -12.32 4.10 9.39
C SER A 103 -13.19 5.01 8.52
N ASN A 104 -12.75 6.24 8.25
CA ASN A 104 -13.44 7.19 7.40
C ASN A 104 -13.44 6.74 5.93
N ALA A 105 -12.32 6.21 5.42
CA ALA A 105 -12.23 5.65 4.07
C ALA A 105 -13.11 4.41 3.91
N SER A 106 -13.17 3.54 4.92
CA SER A 106 -14.06 2.37 4.97
C SER A 106 -15.53 2.78 4.96
N LYS A 107 -15.91 3.78 5.77
CA LYS A 107 -17.26 4.37 5.74
C LYS A 107 -17.57 5.00 4.39
N ALA A 108 -16.64 5.77 3.82
CA ALA A 108 -16.80 6.37 2.51
C ALA A 108 -17.00 5.29 1.43
N THR A 109 -16.21 4.21 1.47
CA THR A 109 -16.32 3.07 0.55
C THR A 109 -17.64 2.31 0.75
N ALA A 110 -18.11 2.16 1.99
CA ALA A 110 -19.42 1.57 2.28
C ALA A 110 -20.58 2.46 1.80
N THR A 111 -20.38 3.79 1.72
CA THR A 111 -21.34 4.73 1.11
C THR A 111 -21.26 4.78 -0.42
N ILE A 112 -20.21 4.23 -1.05
CA ILE A 112 -20.20 3.96 -2.49
C ILE A 112 -21.20 2.82 -2.74
N LYS A 113 -22.48 3.17 -2.85
CA LYS A 113 -23.48 2.30 -3.44
C LYS A 113 -23.14 2.15 -4.91
N VAL A 114 -22.53 1.03 -5.28
CA VAL A 114 -22.65 0.52 -6.65
C VAL A 114 -24.16 0.36 -6.88
N PRO A 115 -24.77 1.08 -7.84
CA PRO A 115 -26.19 0.95 -8.08
C PRO A 115 -26.49 -0.54 -8.31
N VAL A 116 -27.32 -1.12 -7.45
CA VAL A 116 -27.71 -2.54 -7.51
C VAL A 116 -28.32 -2.86 -8.88
N ASP A 117 -28.84 -1.83 -9.53
CA ASP A 117 -29.50 -1.85 -10.82
C ASP A 117 -28.56 -1.58 -12.01
N MET A 118 -27.22 -1.55 -11.84
CA MET A 118 -26.33 -1.37 -13.00
C MET A 118 -26.53 -2.48 -14.04
N GLU A 119 -26.68 -3.73 -13.60
CA GLU A 119 -26.96 -4.86 -14.47
C GLU A 119 -28.35 -4.77 -15.11
N LYS A 120 -29.36 -4.32 -14.35
CA LYS A 120 -30.71 -4.07 -14.85
C LYS A 120 -30.74 -2.93 -15.88
N ASN A 121 -30.08 -1.82 -15.60
CA ASN A 121 -29.99 -0.66 -16.50
C ASN A 121 -29.19 -0.99 -17.76
N ALA A 122 -28.12 -1.79 -17.66
CA ALA A 122 -27.39 -2.29 -18.82
C ALA A 122 -28.28 -3.21 -19.67
N ASN A 123 -29.05 -4.09 -19.05
CA ASN A 123 -30.01 -4.94 -19.75
C ASN A 123 -31.15 -4.14 -20.40
N ASP A 124 -31.72 -3.15 -19.71
CA ASP A 124 -32.79 -2.29 -20.24
C ASP A 124 -32.28 -1.42 -21.40
N PHE A 125 -31.05 -0.89 -21.30
CA PHE A 125 -30.37 -0.19 -22.38
C PHE A 125 -30.15 -1.11 -23.59
N ASN A 126 -29.65 -2.33 -23.38
CA ASN A 126 -29.41 -3.29 -24.46
C ASN A 126 -30.72 -3.74 -25.15
N LYS A 127 -31.81 -3.92 -24.38
CA LYS A 127 -33.15 -4.16 -24.91
C LYS A 127 -33.65 -2.97 -25.74
N GLY A 128 -33.50 -1.76 -25.23
CA GLY A 128 -33.86 -0.53 -25.96
C GLY A 128 -33.09 -0.40 -27.28
N LEU A 129 -31.79 -0.68 -27.26
CA LEU A 129 -30.94 -0.68 -28.44
C LEU A 129 -31.35 -1.77 -29.45
N SER A 130 -31.66 -2.98 -28.99
CA SER A 130 -32.13 -4.08 -29.84
C SER A 130 -33.47 -3.75 -30.49
N SER A 131 -34.42 -3.19 -29.73
CA SER A 131 -35.71 -2.73 -30.26
C SER A 131 -35.54 -1.60 -31.26
N ALA A 132 -34.66 -0.63 -30.98
CA ALA A 132 -34.35 0.45 -31.91
C ALA A 132 -33.74 -0.09 -33.21
N SER A 133 -32.83 -1.07 -33.12
CA SER A 133 -32.26 -1.76 -34.28
C SER A 133 -33.33 -2.46 -35.12
N SER A 134 -34.25 -3.20 -34.48
CA SER A 134 -35.39 -3.83 -35.16
C SER A 134 -36.28 -2.80 -35.87
N ASN A 135 -36.61 -1.70 -35.20
CA ASN A 135 -37.42 -0.63 -35.79
C ASN A 135 -36.69 0.02 -36.99
N ILE A 136 -35.37 0.22 -36.90
CA ILE A 136 -34.57 0.75 -38.01
C ILE A 136 -34.57 -0.22 -39.21
N GLN A 137 -34.49 -1.53 -38.97
CA GLN A 137 -34.62 -2.54 -40.04
C GLN A 137 -36.02 -2.53 -40.67
N GLU A 138 -37.07 -2.33 -39.88
CA GLU A 138 -38.43 -2.22 -40.39
C GLU A 138 -38.61 -0.96 -41.25
N VAL A 139 -38.07 0.18 -40.81
CA VAL A 139 -38.07 1.40 -41.62
C VAL A 139 -37.27 1.22 -42.92
N ALA A 140 -36.12 0.53 -42.87
CA ALA A 140 -35.35 0.22 -44.07
C ALA A 140 -36.17 -0.60 -45.09
N LYS A 141 -36.96 -1.59 -44.62
CA LYS A 141 -37.87 -2.36 -45.48
C LYS A 141 -38.97 -1.48 -46.10
N VAL A 142 -39.58 -0.58 -45.31
CA VAL A 142 -40.59 0.35 -45.82
C VAL A 142 -40.02 1.27 -46.89
N LEU A 143 -38.81 1.81 -46.67
CA LEU A 143 -38.12 2.64 -47.67
C LEU A 143 -37.75 1.86 -48.92
N HIS A 144 -37.33 0.60 -48.79
CA HIS A 144 -37.07 -0.27 -49.93
C HIS A 144 -38.33 -0.50 -50.76
N ASN A 145 -39.46 -0.84 -50.13
CA ASN A 145 -40.75 -1.02 -50.80
C ASN A 145 -41.24 0.28 -51.46
N LEU A 146 -41.05 1.42 -50.80
CA LEU A 146 -41.35 2.74 -51.38
C LEU A 146 -40.49 3.00 -52.61
N LYS A 147 -39.18 2.72 -52.53
CA LYS A 147 -38.27 2.86 -53.68
C LYS A 147 -38.69 1.98 -54.84
N GLU A 148 -39.01 0.70 -54.61
CA GLU A 148 -39.52 -0.20 -55.66
C GLU A 148 -40.83 0.32 -56.28
N THR A 149 -41.74 0.86 -55.46
CA THR A 149 -43.00 1.45 -55.94
C THR A 149 -42.74 2.70 -56.80
N VAL A 150 -41.82 3.56 -56.37
CA VAL A 150 -41.40 4.75 -57.13
C VAL A 150 -40.76 4.35 -58.46
N ASP A 151 -39.83 3.38 -58.43
CA ASP A 151 -39.16 2.87 -59.63
C ASP A 151 -40.18 2.24 -60.61
N ALA A 152 -41.21 1.54 -60.11
CA ALA A 152 -42.28 0.98 -60.93
C ALA A 152 -43.14 2.05 -61.61
N PHE A 153 -43.48 3.14 -60.91
CA PHE A 153 -44.24 4.26 -61.47
C PHE A 153 -43.47 5.09 -62.49
N GLU A 154 -42.14 5.08 -62.46
CA GLU A 154 -41.30 5.73 -63.47
C GLU A 154 -41.51 5.17 -64.89
N THR A 155 -42.04 3.94 -64.99
CA THR A 155 -42.35 3.27 -66.27
C THR A 155 -43.77 3.55 -66.79
N VAL A 156 -44.61 4.24 -66.02
CA VAL A 156 -45.99 4.58 -66.39
C VAL A 156 -46.04 6.01 -66.91
N ASN A 157 -46.64 6.21 -68.09
CA ASN A 157 -46.75 7.52 -68.73
C ASN A 157 -47.59 8.45 -67.83
N MET A 158 -46.94 9.39 -67.15
CA MET A 158 -47.49 10.11 -66.00
C MET A 158 -48.21 11.40 -66.44
N PRO A 159 -49.38 11.76 -65.86
CA PRO A 159 -50.12 12.97 -66.23
C PRO A 159 -49.35 14.26 -65.90
N GLU A 160 -49.54 15.31 -66.71
CA GLU A 160 -48.93 16.62 -66.48
C GLU A 160 -49.31 17.19 -65.09
N GLY A 161 -48.31 17.66 -64.34
CA GLY A 161 -48.43 18.16 -62.96
C GLY A 161 -48.04 17.16 -61.88
N LEU A 162 -48.13 15.85 -62.16
CA LEU A 162 -47.74 14.80 -61.18
C LEU A 162 -46.23 14.53 -61.18
N GLY A 163 -45.55 14.80 -62.30
CA GLY A 163 -44.12 14.52 -62.49
C GLY A 163 -43.19 15.27 -61.53
N ASP A 164 -43.45 16.55 -61.26
CA ASP A 164 -42.61 17.36 -60.35
C ASP A 164 -42.69 16.86 -58.89
N GLU A 165 -43.89 16.45 -58.47
CA GLU A 165 -44.12 15.91 -57.13
C GLU A 165 -43.57 14.49 -56.99
N PHE A 166 -43.66 13.69 -58.06
CA PHE A 166 -43.01 12.39 -58.15
C PHE A 166 -41.49 12.48 -58.10
N GLN A 167 -40.91 13.49 -58.76
CA GLN A 167 -39.47 13.70 -58.77
C GLN A 167 -38.96 14.19 -57.40
N LYS A 168 -39.74 15.02 -56.70
CA LYS A 168 -39.48 15.36 -55.29
C LYS A 168 -39.55 14.13 -54.38
N MET A 169 -40.56 13.29 -54.54
CA MET A 169 -40.71 12.05 -53.79
C MET A 169 -39.53 11.10 -54.05
N LYS A 170 -39.12 10.92 -55.32
CA LYS A 170 -37.95 10.14 -55.71
C LYS A 170 -36.67 10.63 -55.04
N ASN A 171 -36.43 11.95 -55.06
CA ASN A 171 -35.27 12.54 -54.41
C ASN A 171 -35.31 12.33 -52.88
N THR A 172 -36.48 12.48 -52.27
CA THR A 172 -36.68 12.30 -50.82
C THR A 172 -36.45 10.84 -50.39
N VAL A 173 -37.02 9.88 -51.12
CA VAL A 173 -36.82 8.44 -50.85
C VAL A 173 -35.35 8.06 -51.01
N LYS A 174 -34.67 8.59 -52.03
CA LYS A 174 -33.23 8.36 -52.24
C LYS A 174 -32.38 8.90 -51.10
N GLU A 175 -32.68 10.11 -50.62
CA GLU A 175 -31.96 10.74 -49.52
C GLU A 175 -32.22 10.03 -48.18
N LEU A 176 -33.47 9.61 -47.94
CA LEU A 176 -33.83 8.80 -46.78
C LEU A 176 -33.08 7.46 -46.81
N ASN A 177 -33.14 6.73 -47.92
CA ASN A 177 -32.47 5.44 -48.05
C ASN A 177 -30.95 5.55 -47.78
N ALA A 178 -30.30 6.61 -48.28
CA ALA A 178 -28.88 6.87 -48.01
C ALA A 178 -28.58 7.13 -46.51
N LYS A 179 -29.46 7.86 -45.79
CA LYS A 179 -29.32 8.09 -44.35
C LYS A 179 -29.52 6.81 -43.52
N TYR A 180 -30.44 5.94 -43.93
CA TYR A 180 -30.68 4.65 -43.26
C TYR A 180 -29.53 3.65 -43.49
N GLU A 181 -28.99 3.58 -44.71
CA GLU A 181 -27.79 2.78 -45.03
C GLU A 181 -26.58 3.24 -44.20
N ALA A 182 -26.35 4.55 -44.07
CA ALA A 182 -25.28 5.09 -43.22
C ALA A 182 -25.47 4.74 -41.73
N MET A 183 -26.71 4.77 -41.24
CA MET A 183 -27.04 4.41 -39.85
C MET A 183 -26.86 2.91 -39.59
N LEU A 184 -27.29 2.05 -40.51
CA LEU A 184 -27.07 0.60 -40.44
C LEU A 184 -25.57 0.25 -40.48
N GLY A 185 -24.80 0.92 -41.34
CA GLY A 185 -23.35 0.74 -41.43
C GLY A 185 -22.60 1.15 -40.16
N ALA A 186 -23.10 2.16 -39.44
CA ALA A 186 -22.54 2.58 -38.15
C ALA A 186 -22.91 1.63 -36.99
N MET A 187 -23.99 0.87 -37.11
CA MET A 187 -24.47 -0.06 -36.08
C MET A 187 -23.85 -1.45 -36.18
N ASN A 188 -23.33 -1.81 -37.36
CA ASN A 188 -22.66 -3.10 -37.65
C ASN A 188 -21.13 -3.07 -37.50
N LYS A 189 -20.55 -1.96 -37.00
CA LYS A 189 -19.13 -1.82 -36.62
C LYS A 189 -18.99 -1.79 -35.11
#